data_AF-A0A2D6EQ52-F1
#
_entry.id   AF-A0A2D6EQ52-F1
#
_cell.length_a   1.000
_cell.length_b   1.000
_cell.length_c   1.000
_cell.angle_alpha   90.00
_cell.angle_beta   90.00
_cell.angle_gamma   90.00
#
_symmetry.space_group_name_H-M   'P 1'
#
loop_
_entity.id
_entity.type
_entity.pdbx_description
1 polymer ?
#
loop_
_entity_poly.entity_id
_entity_poly.type
_entity_poly.pdbx_seq_one_letter_code
_entity_poly.pdbx_strand_id
1 'polypeptide(L)'
;MGKSSLIKATSKKKGQLKKSEKVEQKTKTLTTKPIKGKEAQKIKSPKETKAATKTGAAKELTEEKRAKYSPMRSKGDKPPVDMQRPVLIDKVMRFIAAGFVLLIMVVIGTSFSNMKKYYIKTADGAVEVWKGYFAPMGMELFLHLPEMRPPASIKPAYGKNEVFPLIFYYYMDRADSLLSVSRVPDFEKIKTYLDIALSYATTETLHNATIRRLNNIDLMLLLYKAEVAAGKGTMAALKNAKRYLEKAASLKLDQAQTKMVNLKIETISNLIAALKAKKNKGAKKPGKKK
;
A
#
# COMPACT_ATOMS: atom_id res chain seq x y z
N MET A 1 37.42 -12.20 66.78
CA MET A 1 38.80 -11.98 66.28
C MET A 1 38.74 -11.82 64.75
N GLY A 2 39.52 -10.98 64.07
CA GLY A 2 40.39 -9.91 64.55
C GLY A 2 41.60 -9.62 63.64
N LYS A 3 41.59 -8.48 62.92
CA LYS A 3 42.64 -7.93 62.02
C LYS A 3 42.85 -8.76 60.71
N SER A 4 43.00 -8.23 59.49
CA SER A 4 43.22 -6.90 58.88
C SER A 4 44.68 -6.48 58.57
N SER A 5 45.06 -6.60 57.29
CA SER A 5 45.93 -5.68 56.53
C SER A 5 45.62 -5.82 55.00
N LEU A 6 45.62 -4.83 54.08
CA LEU A 6 46.20 -3.48 53.92
C LEU A 6 47.64 -3.48 53.32
N ILE A 7 48.02 -2.74 52.24
CA ILE A 7 47.31 -1.79 51.34
C ILE A 7 48.04 -1.60 49.95
N LYS A 8 47.35 -0.96 48.98
CA LYS A 8 47.88 -0.10 47.85
C LYS A 8 48.62 -0.84 46.69
N ALA A 9 48.76 -0.31 45.46
CA ALA A 9 48.52 1.02 44.83
C ALA A 9 48.17 0.82 43.30
N THR A 10 47.78 1.75 42.41
CA THR A 10 47.15 3.10 42.37
C THR A 10 46.68 3.36 40.90
N SER A 11 45.42 3.65 40.60
CA SER A 11 44.78 4.99 40.55
C SER A 11 45.24 5.96 39.43
N LYS A 12 44.43 6.08 38.36
CA LYS A 12 44.07 7.29 37.55
C LYS A 12 43.26 6.83 36.31
N LYS A 13 42.39 7.64 35.66
CA LYS A 13 42.04 9.06 35.81
C LYS A 13 40.52 9.25 35.59
N LYS A 14 39.89 10.23 36.25
CA LYS A 14 38.46 10.56 36.10
C LYS A 14 38.30 12.08 35.96
N GLY A 15 37.29 12.54 35.21
CA GLY A 15 37.04 13.94 34.86
C GLY A 15 36.99 14.14 33.34
N GLN A 16 36.19 15.07 32.79
CA GLN A 16 35.61 16.26 33.43
C GLN A 16 34.08 16.19 33.64
N LEU A 17 33.51 17.25 34.22
CA LEU A 17 32.09 17.42 34.56
C LEU A 17 31.57 18.77 34.01
N LYS A 18 30.26 18.82 33.69
CA LYS A 18 29.36 20.00 33.68
C LYS A 18 29.85 21.34 33.08
N LYS A 19 29.22 21.74 31.97
CA LYS A 19 28.65 23.08 31.66
C LYS A 19 27.81 22.94 30.37
N SER A 20 26.75 23.69 30.10
CA SER A 20 26.06 24.75 30.86
C SER A 20 24.58 24.84 30.46
N GLU A 21 23.77 25.54 31.25
CA GLU A 21 22.33 25.72 31.06
C GLU A 21 22.00 27.13 30.52
N LYS A 22 20.84 27.27 29.86
CA LYS A 22 20.00 28.50 29.78
C LYS A 22 20.58 29.80 29.14
N VAL A 23 20.13 30.07 27.90
CA VAL A 23 19.77 31.40 27.34
C VAL A 23 18.58 31.12 26.41
N GLU A 24 17.32 31.45 26.71
CA GLU A 24 16.65 32.77 26.88
C GLU A 24 16.25 33.43 25.55
N GLN A 25 15.06 34.05 25.54
CA GLN A 25 14.36 34.58 24.38
C GLN A 25 14.97 35.90 23.88
N LYS A 26 14.87 36.17 22.56
CA LYS A 26 14.75 37.57 22.09
C LYS A 26 13.98 37.74 20.79
N THR A 27 12.89 38.50 20.89
CA THR A 27 11.97 38.85 19.80
C THR A 27 12.50 40.03 18.98
N LYS A 28 12.33 39.98 17.64
CA LYS A 28 12.07 41.11 16.72
C LYS A 28 11.75 40.53 15.34
N THR A 29 10.49 40.45 14.92
CA THR A 29 9.63 41.53 14.39
C THR A 29 10.09 42.05 13.03
N LEU A 30 9.38 41.65 11.96
CA LEU A 30 9.32 42.42 10.71
C LEU A 30 8.01 42.15 9.94
N THR A 31 7.15 43.19 9.94
CA THR A 31 6.10 43.53 8.97
C THR A 31 5.11 42.45 8.47
N THR A 32 3.90 42.51 9.02
CA THR A 32 2.66 42.27 8.28
C THR A 32 2.41 43.36 7.22
N LYS A 33 1.94 42.98 6.02
CA LYS A 33 1.01 43.77 5.20
C LYS A 33 -0.02 42.82 4.55
N PRO A 34 -1.32 43.18 4.50
CA PRO A 34 -2.36 42.30 3.97
C PRO A 34 -2.56 42.46 2.46
N ILE A 35 -3.09 41.40 1.81
CA ILE A 35 -3.76 41.48 0.50
C ILE A 35 -5.18 40.91 0.66
N LYS A 36 -6.16 41.51 -0.03
CA LYS A 36 -7.60 41.43 0.29
C LYS A 36 -8.43 41.30 -0.99
N GLY A 37 -9.17 40.19 -1.14
CA GLY A 37 -9.96 39.88 -2.36
C GLY A 37 -9.06 39.54 -3.57
N LYS A 38 -9.55 39.11 -4.74
CA LYS A 38 -10.91 38.76 -5.26
C LYS A 38 -10.73 37.55 -6.21
N GLU A 39 -11.71 36.78 -6.67
CA GLU A 39 -13.19 36.80 -6.57
C GLU A 39 -13.70 35.32 -6.51
N ALA A 40 -15.01 35.07 -6.67
CA ALA A 40 -15.58 33.75 -6.97
C ALA A 40 -16.00 33.62 -8.44
N GLN A 41 -16.12 32.40 -8.97
CA GLN A 41 -16.95 32.15 -10.17
C GLN A 41 -17.56 30.74 -10.23
N LYS A 42 -18.74 30.65 -10.85
CA LYS A 42 -19.74 29.57 -10.69
C LYS A 42 -20.40 29.25 -12.04
N ILE A 43 -20.04 28.13 -12.64
CA ILE A 43 -20.67 27.51 -13.82
C ILE A 43 -20.65 25.98 -13.54
N LYS A 44 -21.78 25.35 -13.18
CA LYS A 44 -22.91 24.88 -14.03
C LYS A 44 -22.53 23.68 -14.94
N SER A 45 -23.18 22.54 -14.71
CA SER A 45 -23.18 21.36 -15.58
C SER A 45 -23.96 21.59 -16.88
N PRO A 46 -23.73 20.74 -17.91
CA PRO A 46 -24.87 20.05 -18.56
C PRO A 46 -24.83 18.52 -18.44
N LYS A 47 -25.89 17.86 -18.95
CA LYS A 47 -26.14 16.41 -18.88
C LYS A 47 -25.70 15.63 -20.12
N GLU A 48 -25.73 14.30 -19.97
CA GLU A 48 -25.76 13.22 -20.97
C GLU A 48 -26.41 13.53 -22.34
N THR A 49 -25.87 12.89 -23.38
CA THR A 49 -26.67 12.12 -24.36
C THR A 49 -25.92 10.84 -24.79
N LYS A 50 -26.60 9.89 -25.45
CA LYS A 50 -26.20 8.46 -25.53
C LYS A 50 -26.11 7.91 -26.97
N ALA A 51 -25.39 6.79 -27.11
CA ALA A 51 -25.32 5.87 -28.27
C ALA A 51 -24.64 6.45 -29.55
N ALA A 52 -23.93 5.72 -30.44
CA ALA A 52 -23.90 4.30 -30.84
C ALA A 52 -25.10 3.88 -31.74
N THR A 53 -24.99 3.12 -32.84
CA THR A 53 -23.83 2.43 -33.49
C THR A 53 -24.19 2.06 -34.96
N LYS A 54 -23.19 1.73 -35.81
CA LYS A 54 -23.30 0.91 -37.07
C LYS A 54 -24.10 1.54 -38.24
N THR A 55 -24.11 1.03 -39.49
CA THR A 55 -23.08 0.40 -40.37
C THR A 55 -23.65 0.26 -41.81
N GLY A 56 -22.90 0.68 -42.85
CA GLY A 56 -22.79 -0.04 -44.13
C GLY A 56 -23.75 0.23 -45.31
N ALA A 57 -23.20 -0.09 -46.50
CA ALA A 57 -23.82 -0.55 -47.75
C ALA A 57 -24.65 0.39 -48.66
N ALA A 58 -24.11 0.53 -49.87
CA ALA A 58 -24.61 1.14 -51.11
C ALA A 58 -25.98 0.66 -51.67
N LYS A 59 -26.56 1.53 -52.52
CA LYS A 59 -27.25 1.31 -53.81
C LYS A 59 -27.24 2.66 -54.55
N GLU A 60 -26.74 2.83 -55.76
CA GLU A 60 -27.03 2.24 -57.09
C GLU A 60 -28.10 3.02 -57.89
N LEU A 61 -27.67 3.40 -59.10
CA LEU A 61 -28.30 3.98 -60.30
C LEU A 61 -29.83 4.21 -60.39
N THR A 62 -30.18 5.32 -61.04
CA THR A 62 -31.27 5.37 -62.05
C THR A 62 -30.95 6.45 -63.09
N GLU A 63 -31.40 6.28 -64.34
CA GLU A 63 -30.95 7.03 -65.53
C GLU A 63 -32.14 7.58 -66.35
N GLU A 64 -31.85 8.36 -67.40
CA GLU A 64 -32.75 8.78 -68.50
C GLU A 64 -33.80 9.89 -68.15
N LYS A 65 -34.04 10.96 -68.93
CA LYS A 65 -33.96 11.21 -70.40
C LYS A 65 -33.73 12.68 -70.77
N ARG A 66 -33.02 12.89 -71.90
CA ARG A 66 -33.24 13.91 -72.98
C ARG A 66 -33.19 15.42 -72.64
N ALA A 67 -32.76 16.31 -73.55
CA ALA A 67 -32.08 16.16 -74.85
C ALA A 67 -31.52 17.51 -75.38
N LYS A 68 -30.61 17.42 -76.37
CA LYS A 68 -30.19 18.48 -77.33
C LYS A 68 -29.65 19.79 -76.74
N TYR A 69 -28.34 20.02 -76.87
CA TYR A 69 -27.83 20.87 -77.96
C TYR A 69 -26.35 20.58 -78.28
N SER A 70 -25.98 20.78 -79.54
CA SER A 70 -24.65 20.68 -80.16
C SER A 70 -24.81 21.18 -81.61
N PRO A 71 -23.77 21.70 -82.30
CA PRO A 71 -22.36 21.35 -82.11
C PRO A 71 -21.36 22.53 -82.12
N MET A 72 -20.10 22.24 -81.78
CA MET A 72 -19.00 22.48 -82.72
C MET A 72 -17.84 21.51 -82.49
N ARG A 73 -17.16 21.11 -83.57
CA ARG A 73 -15.99 20.21 -83.53
C ARG A 73 -14.71 21.04 -83.40
N SER A 74 -13.74 20.51 -82.65
CA SER A 74 -12.34 20.60 -83.04
C SER A 74 -11.67 19.25 -82.77
N LYS A 75 -10.67 18.88 -83.58
CA LYS A 75 -9.85 17.66 -83.40
C LYS A 75 -8.52 18.04 -82.75
N GLY A 76 -7.94 17.12 -81.97
CA GLY A 76 -6.59 17.28 -81.44
C GLY A 76 -6.18 16.07 -80.60
N ASP A 77 -5.47 15.12 -81.20
CA ASP A 77 -5.07 13.87 -80.57
C ASP A 77 -3.86 14.05 -79.63
N LYS A 78 -3.96 13.57 -78.38
CA LYS A 78 -2.80 13.18 -77.54
C LYS A 78 -3.14 11.96 -76.65
N PRO A 79 -2.18 11.03 -76.43
CA PRO A 79 -2.34 9.88 -75.53
C PRO A 79 -2.40 10.32 -74.04
N PRO A 80 -2.79 9.43 -73.10
CA PRO A 80 -3.12 9.84 -71.73
C PRO A 80 -1.92 10.41 -70.96
N VAL A 81 -2.19 11.47 -70.20
CA VAL A 81 -1.25 12.00 -69.21
C VAL A 81 -1.17 11.03 -68.04
N ASP A 82 -0.03 10.36 -67.90
CA ASP A 82 0.30 9.56 -66.71
C ASP A 82 0.28 10.47 -65.47
N MET A 83 -0.72 10.27 -64.60
CA MET A 83 -0.87 11.04 -63.36
C MET A 83 0.12 10.54 -62.31
N GLN A 84 1.39 10.91 -62.51
CA GLN A 84 2.41 10.84 -61.46
C GLN A 84 1.96 11.69 -60.27
N ARG A 85 1.37 11.02 -59.27
CA ARG A 85 1.01 11.66 -57.99
C ARG A 85 2.26 12.33 -57.44
N PRO A 86 2.23 13.66 -57.18
CA PRO A 86 3.45 14.36 -56.78
C PRO A 86 3.91 13.84 -55.41
N VAL A 87 5.07 13.17 -55.40
CA VAL A 87 5.72 12.50 -54.26
C VAL A 87 5.85 13.42 -53.02
N LEU A 88 5.77 14.73 -53.24
CA LEU A 88 5.69 15.76 -52.21
C LEU A 88 4.49 15.59 -51.25
N ILE A 89 3.30 15.19 -51.76
CA ILE A 89 2.09 15.01 -50.95
C ILE A 89 2.28 13.87 -49.94
N ASP A 90 2.86 12.74 -50.36
CA ASP A 90 3.11 11.61 -49.45
C ASP A 90 4.12 11.97 -48.36
N LYS A 91 5.15 12.78 -48.68
CA LYS A 91 6.07 13.31 -47.66
C LYS A 91 5.36 14.24 -46.67
N VAL A 92 4.55 15.19 -47.16
CA VAL A 92 3.79 16.12 -46.31
C VAL A 92 2.81 15.37 -45.41
N MET A 93 2.05 14.40 -45.94
CA MET A 93 1.13 13.58 -45.16
C MET A 93 1.85 12.75 -44.09
N ARG A 94 3.05 12.23 -44.37
CA ARG A 94 3.88 11.53 -43.37
C ARG A 94 4.35 12.48 -42.25
N PHE A 95 4.71 13.73 -42.56
CA PHE A 95 5.06 14.72 -41.54
C PHE A 95 3.84 15.16 -40.70
N ILE A 96 2.66 15.32 -41.31
CA ILE A 96 1.42 15.60 -40.57
C ILE A 96 1.07 14.42 -39.64
N ALA A 97 1.14 13.18 -40.13
CA ALA A 97 0.91 11.99 -39.31
C ALA A 97 1.93 11.86 -38.17
N ALA A 98 3.22 12.11 -38.42
CA ALA A 98 4.25 12.12 -37.39
C ALA A 98 4.02 13.20 -36.33
N GLY A 99 3.62 14.41 -36.73
CA GLY A 99 3.24 15.49 -35.82
C GLY A 99 2.02 15.15 -34.96
N PHE A 100 1.02 14.46 -35.52
CA PHE A 100 -0.15 14.00 -34.77
C PHE A 100 0.18 12.87 -33.79
N VAL A 101 1.04 11.92 -34.17
CA VAL A 101 1.56 10.89 -33.26
C VAL A 101 2.39 11.51 -32.13
N LEU A 102 3.20 12.52 -32.42
CA LEU A 102 3.95 13.27 -31.41
C LEU A 102 3.02 14.02 -30.44
N LEU A 103 1.96 14.66 -30.95
CA LEU A 103 0.93 15.30 -30.12
C LEU A 103 0.27 14.29 -29.17
N ILE A 104 -0.13 13.12 -29.68
CA ILE A 104 -0.70 12.03 -28.86
C ILE A 104 0.30 11.57 -27.80
N MET A 105 1.58 11.39 -28.13
CA MET A 105 2.62 11.03 -27.16
C MET A 105 2.79 12.08 -26.05
N VAL A 106 2.73 13.38 -26.37
CA VAL A 106 2.78 14.47 -25.38
C VAL A 106 1.53 14.44 -24.47
N VAL A 107 0.33 14.26 -25.02
CA VAL A 107 -0.91 14.15 -24.23
C VAL A 107 -0.89 12.93 -23.31
N ILE A 108 -0.44 11.77 -23.81
CA ILE A 108 -0.30 10.55 -23.00
C ILE A 108 0.76 10.76 -21.89
N GLY A 109 1.92 11.31 -22.22
CA GLY A 109 3.01 11.55 -21.26
C GLY A 109 2.63 12.52 -20.13
N THR A 110 1.97 13.63 -20.47
CA THR A 110 1.45 14.60 -19.49
C THR A 110 0.33 14.01 -18.62
N SER A 111 -0.57 13.20 -19.21
CA SER A 111 -1.58 12.44 -18.45
C SER A 111 -0.92 11.49 -17.45
N PHE A 112 0.01 10.64 -17.88
CA PHE A 112 0.78 9.73 -17.01
C PHE A 112 1.57 10.45 -15.90
N SER A 113 2.01 11.68 -16.14
CA SER A 113 2.63 12.53 -15.11
C SER A 113 1.61 12.98 -14.04
N ASN A 114 0.40 13.37 -14.46
CA ASN A 114 -0.67 13.74 -13.54
C ASN A 114 -1.26 12.55 -12.77
N MET A 115 -1.34 11.34 -13.34
CA MET A 115 -1.82 10.12 -12.64
C MET A 115 -1.02 9.79 -11.36
N LYS A 116 0.24 10.22 -11.29
CA LYS A 116 1.18 9.93 -10.21
C LYS A 116 1.12 10.92 -9.05
N LYS A 117 0.32 11.99 -9.20
CA LYS A 117 0.11 13.03 -8.18
C LYS A 117 -1.05 12.66 -7.26
N TYR A 118 -0.84 12.93 -5.99
CA TYR A 118 -1.82 12.79 -4.92
C TYR A 118 -2.02 14.15 -4.24
N TYR A 119 -3.20 14.37 -3.69
CA TYR A 119 -3.62 15.62 -3.07
C TYR A 119 -4.25 15.30 -1.72
N ILE A 120 -3.95 16.10 -0.71
CA ILE A 120 -4.47 15.91 0.66
C ILE A 120 -5.49 17.01 0.95
N LYS A 121 -6.68 16.61 1.40
CA LYS A 121 -7.73 17.54 1.88
C LYS A 121 -8.12 17.19 3.31
N THR A 122 -8.63 18.18 4.04
CA THR A 122 -9.27 18.02 5.35
C THR A 122 -10.78 18.03 5.18
N ALA A 123 -11.47 17.05 5.76
CA ALA A 123 -12.93 16.99 5.79
C ALA A 123 -13.38 16.53 7.20
N ASP A 124 -13.99 17.42 7.97
CA ASP A 124 -14.72 17.16 9.22
C ASP A 124 -14.12 16.08 10.15
N GLY A 125 -12.87 16.29 10.57
CA GLY A 125 -12.14 15.39 11.48
C GLY A 125 -11.41 14.23 10.79
N ALA A 126 -11.45 14.15 9.46
CA ALA A 126 -10.76 13.17 8.64
C ALA A 126 -9.75 13.82 7.68
N VAL A 127 -8.83 12.99 7.18
CA VAL A 127 -7.94 13.31 6.05
C VAL A 127 -8.40 12.55 4.81
N GLU A 128 -8.58 13.26 3.70
CA GLU A 128 -8.86 12.64 2.41
C GLU A 128 -7.64 12.67 1.50
N VAL A 129 -7.31 11.50 0.95
CA VAL A 129 -6.34 11.36 -0.12
C VAL A 129 -7.08 11.30 -1.45
N TRP A 130 -6.83 12.28 -2.29
CA TRP A 130 -7.32 12.35 -3.67
C TRP A 130 -6.19 12.06 -4.65
N LYS A 131 -6.49 11.53 -5.83
CA LYS A 131 -5.51 11.06 -6.81
C LYS A 131 -5.82 11.59 -8.21
N GLY A 132 -4.75 11.94 -8.94
CA GLY A 132 -4.83 12.41 -10.32
C GLY A 132 -5.40 13.81 -10.47
N TYR A 133 -5.30 14.35 -11.68
CA TYR A 133 -5.94 15.60 -12.06
C TYR A 133 -6.21 15.56 -13.57
N PHE A 134 -7.45 15.24 -13.93
CA PHE A 134 -7.87 14.96 -15.31
C PHE A 134 -9.05 15.86 -15.69
N ALA A 135 -8.88 16.75 -16.67
CA ALA A 135 -10.05 17.42 -17.27
C ALA A 135 -10.86 16.39 -18.09
N PRO A 136 -12.20 16.37 -18.03
CA PRO A 136 -13.09 17.22 -17.23
C PRO A 136 -13.42 16.67 -15.82
N MET A 137 -13.09 15.40 -15.53
CA MET A 137 -13.57 14.65 -14.36
C MET A 137 -13.01 15.12 -12.99
N GLY A 138 -11.91 15.88 -12.99
CA GLY A 138 -11.27 16.43 -11.79
C GLY A 138 -10.26 15.48 -11.14
N MET A 139 -10.40 15.29 -9.82
CA MET A 139 -9.60 14.36 -9.01
C MET A 139 -10.51 13.21 -8.54
N GLU A 140 -9.96 12.01 -8.38
CA GLU A 140 -10.68 10.87 -7.79
C GLU A 140 -10.40 10.79 -6.28
N LEU A 141 -11.41 10.49 -5.44
CA LEU A 141 -11.19 10.18 -4.03
C LEU A 141 -10.56 8.79 -3.94
N PHE A 142 -9.31 8.72 -3.52
CA PHE A 142 -8.54 7.47 -3.44
C PHE A 142 -8.67 6.80 -2.08
N LEU A 143 -8.72 7.58 -0.99
CA LEU A 143 -8.89 7.06 0.36
C LEU A 143 -9.42 8.13 1.34
N HIS A 144 -10.26 7.72 2.28
CA HIS A 144 -10.76 8.56 3.38
C HIS A 144 -10.24 7.99 4.71
N LEU A 145 -9.57 8.81 5.51
CA LEU A 145 -8.85 8.44 6.73
C LEU A 145 -9.50 9.14 7.95
N PRO A 146 -10.53 8.54 8.57
CA PRO A 146 -11.27 9.16 9.65
C PRO A 146 -10.41 9.31 10.91
N GLU A 147 -10.63 10.38 11.67
CA GLU A 147 -9.91 10.76 12.90
C GLU A 147 -8.40 11.03 12.71
N MET A 148 -7.90 10.97 11.46
CA MET A 148 -6.53 11.32 11.16
C MET A 148 -6.31 12.84 11.28
N ARG A 149 -5.23 13.25 11.94
CA ARG A 149 -4.81 14.66 11.96
C ARG A 149 -4.08 14.99 10.65
N PRO A 150 -4.39 16.12 9.99
CA PRO A 150 -3.69 16.52 8.77
C PRO A 150 -2.23 16.85 9.03
N PRO A 151 -1.34 16.74 8.01
CA PRO A 151 0.03 17.23 8.11
C PRO A 151 0.04 18.74 8.34
N ALA A 152 1.02 19.22 9.12
CA ALA A 152 1.13 20.63 9.53
C ALA A 152 1.27 21.62 8.34
N SER A 153 1.65 21.14 7.16
CA SER A 153 1.55 21.88 5.91
C SER A 153 1.04 20.97 4.78
N ILE A 154 0.06 21.48 4.03
CA ILE A 154 -0.49 20.81 2.84
C ILE A 154 0.29 21.27 1.62
N LYS A 155 0.92 20.33 0.90
CA LYS A 155 1.61 20.61 -0.37
C LYS A 155 0.60 20.70 -1.52
N PRO A 156 0.87 21.50 -2.58
CA PRO A 156 -0.01 21.60 -3.74
C PRO A 156 -0.13 20.29 -4.54
N ALA A 157 0.84 19.38 -4.42
CA ALA A 157 0.78 17.99 -4.85
C ALA A 157 1.81 17.15 -4.07
N TYR A 158 1.58 15.85 -3.99
CA TYR A 158 2.47 14.86 -3.38
C TYR A 158 2.72 13.68 -4.34
N GLY A 159 3.88 13.03 -4.23
CA GLY A 159 4.17 11.76 -4.90
C GLY A 159 3.72 10.53 -4.09
N LYS A 160 3.67 9.36 -4.72
CA LYS A 160 3.37 8.07 -4.07
C LYS A 160 4.19 7.88 -2.79
N ASN A 161 5.50 8.16 -2.86
CA ASN A 161 6.45 7.93 -1.78
C ASN A 161 6.28 8.88 -0.57
N GLU A 162 5.44 9.90 -0.68
CA GLU A 162 5.12 10.82 0.43
C GLU A 162 3.77 10.48 1.07
N VAL A 163 2.78 10.10 0.26
CA VAL A 163 1.42 9.78 0.75
C VAL A 163 1.29 8.35 1.23
N PHE A 164 1.95 7.38 0.60
CA PHE A 164 1.84 5.98 1.02
C PHE A 164 2.39 5.74 2.44
N PRO A 165 3.51 6.37 2.90
CA PRO A 165 3.91 6.31 4.30
C PRO A 165 2.88 6.91 5.27
N LEU A 166 2.18 7.99 4.87
CA LEU A 166 1.12 8.59 5.69
C LEU A 166 -0.03 7.59 5.92
N ILE A 167 -0.47 6.92 4.85
CA ILE A 167 -1.49 5.87 4.91
C ILE A 167 -0.99 4.64 5.69
N PHE A 168 0.26 4.23 5.47
CA PHE A 168 0.91 3.12 6.18
C PHE A 168 0.88 3.34 7.70
N TYR A 169 1.36 4.51 8.17
CA TYR A 169 1.40 4.80 9.61
C TYR A 169 0.00 4.93 10.22
N TYR A 170 -0.97 5.51 9.49
CA TYR A 170 -2.37 5.52 9.94
C TYR A 170 -2.90 4.10 10.25
N TYR A 171 -2.70 3.14 9.35
CA TYR A 171 -3.18 1.77 9.58
C TYR A 171 -2.37 1.01 10.63
N MET A 172 -1.08 1.32 10.79
CA MET A 172 -0.29 0.83 11.94
C MET A 172 -0.86 1.37 13.26
N ASP A 173 -1.11 2.67 13.38
CA ASP A 173 -1.67 3.28 14.59
C ASP A 173 -3.08 2.71 14.93
N ARG A 174 -3.88 2.41 13.90
CA ARG A 174 -5.16 1.68 14.05
C ARG A 174 -4.96 0.25 14.58
N ALA A 175 -4.00 -0.51 14.07
CA ALA A 175 -3.66 -1.82 14.63
C ALA A 175 -3.19 -1.74 16.10
N ASP A 176 -2.46 -0.67 16.47
CA ASP A 176 -1.85 -0.50 17.78
C ASP A 176 -2.84 -0.02 18.85
N SER A 177 -3.78 0.85 18.48
CA SER A 177 -4.90 1.23 19.36
C SER A 177 -5.73 0.02 19.80
N LEU A 178 -5.99 -0.95 18.91
CA LEU A 178 -6.74 -2.17 19.23
C LEU A 178 -6.03 -3.10 20.24
N LEU A 179 -4.69 -3.01 20.36
CA LEU A 179 -3.93 -3.70 21.41
C LEU A 179 -4.10 -3.06 22.80
N SER A 180 -4.52 -1.79 22.85
CA SER A 180 -4.49 -0.95 24.06
C SER A 180 -5.85 -0.79 24.73
N VAL A 181 -6.95 -0.97 23.99
CA VAL A 181 -8.33 -0.68 24.46
C VAL A 181 -9.02 -1.89 25.13
N SER A 182 -8.64 -3.13 24.79
CA SER A 182 -9.36 -4.33 25.22
C SER A 182 -8.53 -5.25 26.13
N ARG A 183 -9.19 -5.84 27.13
CA ARG A 183 -8.64 -6.92 27.97
C ARG A 183 -8.33 -8.21 27.17
N VAL A 184 -8.94 -8.37 26.00
CA VAL A 184 -8.63 -9.40 25.01
C VAL A 184 -8.56 -8.71 23.64
N PRO A 185 -7.37 -8.52 23.04
CA PRO A 185 -7.24 -7.82 21.76
C PRO A 185 -7.94 -8.55 20.60
N ASP A 186 -8.52 -7.78 19.69
CA ASP A 186 -9.16 -8.29 18.47
C ASP A 186 -8.10 -8.58 17.40
N PHE A 187 -7.48 -9.76 17.50
CA PHE A 187 -6.36 -10.12 16.63
C PHE A 187 -6.71 -10.16 15.14
N GLU A 188 -7.96 -10.47 14.76
CA GLU A 188 -8.36 -10.49 13.35
C GLU A 188 -8.49 -9.06 12.78
N LYS A 189 -9.06 -8.11 13.55
CA LYS A 189 -9.04 -6.69 13.15
C LYS A 189 -7.62 -6.11 13.14
N ILE A 190 -6.78 -6.47 14.12
CA ILE A 190 -5.37 -6.04 14.16
C ILE A 190 -4.63 -6.54 12.91
N LYS A 191 -4.75 -7.83 12.55
CA LYS A 191 -4.16 -8.38 11.33
C LYS A 191 -4.69 -7.68 10.08
N THR A 192 -6.01 -7.47 9.99
CA THR A 192 -6.65 -6.75 8.87
C THR A 192 -6.01 -5.38 8.65
N TYR A 193 -5.81 -4.58 9.70
CA TYR A 193 -5.14 -3.28 9.57
C TYR A 193 -3.65 -3.39 9.20
N LEU A 194 -2.94 -4.41 9.68
CA LEU A 194 -1.55 -4.66 9.29
C LEU A 194 -1.41 -5.14 7.84
N ASP A 195 -2.31 -5.95 7.32
CA ASP A 195 -2.35 -6.39 5.93
C ASP A 195 -2.69 -5.21 4.99
N ILE A 196 -3.59 -4.30 5.42
CA ILE A 196 -3.84 -3.05 4.71
C ILE A 196 -2.58 -2.18 4.74
N ALA A 197 -1.94 -1.97 5.90
CA ALA A 197 -0.69 -1.20 6.02
C ALA A 197 0.41 -1.76 5.11
N LEU A 198 0.57 -3.10 5.05
CA LEU A 198 1.54 -3.79 4.20
C LEU A 198 1.42 -3.37 2.72
N SER A 199 0.20 -3.18 2.20
CA SER A 199 -0.04 -2.73 0.82
C SER A 199 0.44 -1.30 0.53
N TYR A 200 0.60 -0.47 1.58
CA TYR A 200 1.13 0.90 1.50
C TYR A 200 2.61 1.01 1.88
N ALA A 201 3.29 -0.09 2.23
CA ALA A 201 4.71 -0.07 2.55
C ALA A 201 5.57 0.33 1.34
N THR A 202 6.27 1.47 1.43
CA THR A 202 7.12 2.01 0.33
C THR A 202 8.57 1.54 0.35
N THR A 203 8.99 0.82 1.40
CA THR A 203 10.36 0.33 1.56
C THR A 203 10.38 -1.07 2.14
N GLU A 204 11.42 -1.84 1.83
CA GLU A 204 11.66 -3.17 2.42
C GLU A 204 11.71 -3.13 3.95
N THR A 205 12.17 -2.03 4.55
CA THR A 205 12.21 -1.86 6.01
C THR A 205 10.80 -1.87 6.61
N LEU A 206 9.86 -1.12 6.02
CA LEU A 206 8.45 -1.07 6.45
C LEU A 206 7.73 -2.39 6.15
N HIS A 207 7.96 -2.96 4.97
CA HIS A 207 7.38 -4.23 4.56
C HIS A 207 7.79 -5.37 5.50
N ASN A 208 9.10 -5.58 5.71
CA ASN A 208 9.61 -6.63 6.61
C ASN A 208 9.29 -6.36 8.09
N ALA A 209 9.12 -5.10 8.52
CA ALA A 209 8.64 -4.80 9.87
C ALA A 209 7.19 -5.24 10.07
N THR A 210 6.34 -5.01 9.08
CA THR A 210 4.91 -5.38 9.11
C THR A 210 4.74 -6.90 9.08
N ILE A 211 5.48 -7.61 8.22
CA ILE A 211 5.53 -9.08 8.19
C ILE A 211 5.99 -9.66 9.54
N ARG A 212 7.04 -9.10 10.17
CA ARG A 212 7.46 -9.53 11.52
C ARG A 212 6.33 -9.33 12.55
N ARG A 213 5.55 -8.24 12.45
CA ARG A 213 4.44 -7.97 13.36
C ARG A 213 3.28 -8.95 13.21
N LEU A 214 2.90 -9.26 11.96
CA LEU A 214 1.92 -10.31 11.65
C LEU A 214 2.35 -11.67 12.22
N ASN A 215 3.60 -12.07 11.97
CA ASN A 215 4.16 -13.32 12.51
C ASN A 215 4.17 -13.34 14.06
N ASN A 216 4.47 -12.22 14.72
CA ASN A 216 4.46 -12.13 16.18
C ASN A 216 3.05 -12.32 16.78
N ILE A 217 2.01 -11.83 16.09
CA ILE A 217 0.61 -12.03 16.50
C ILE A 217 0.21 -13.51 16.33
N ASP A 218 0.49 -14.10 15.17
CA ASP A 218 0.20 -15.52 14.93
C ASP A 218 0.99 -16.44 15.88
N LEU A 219 2.26 -16.11 16.16
CA LEU A 219 3.07 -16.79 17.18
C LEU A 219 2.39 -16.75 18.55
N MET A 220 2.03 -15.56 19.04
CA MET A 220 1.39 -15.40 20.36
C MET A 220 0.06 -16.18 20.44
N LEU A 221 -0.76 -16.10 19.38
CA LEU A 221 -2.04 -16.81 19.30
C LEU A 221 -1.87 -18.34 19.26
N LEU A 222 -0.84 -18.84 18.58
CA LEU A 222 -0.52 -20.27 18.52
C LEU A 222 0.11 -20.79 19.82
N LEU A 223 0.95 -20.01 20.49
CA LEU A 223 1.48 -20.33 21.82
C LEU A 223 0.35 -20.44 22.84
N TYR A 224 -0.56 -19.46 22.90
CA TYR A 224 -1.73 -19.49 23.78
C TYR A 224 -2.62 -20.71 23.50
N LYS A 225 -2.92 -20.99 22.23
CA LYS A 225 -3.68 -22.19 21.82
C LYS A 225 -2.96 -23.49 22.20
N ALA A 226 -1.63 -23.52 22.15
CA ALA A 226 -0.83 -24.66 22.59
C ALA A 226 -0.88 -24.87 24.11
N GLU A 227 -0.77 -23.79 24.90
CA GLU A 227 -0.76 -23.84 26.36
C GLU A 227 -2.14 -24.21 26.93
N VAL A 228 -3.22 -23.63 26.40
CA VAL A 228 -4.61 -24.01 26.73
C VAL A 228 -4.91 -25.47 26.34
N ALA A 229 -4.30 -26.00 25.28
CA ALA A 229 -4.41 -27.40 24.92
C ALA A 229 -3.55 -28.31 25.83
N ALA A 230 -2.34 -27.90 26.18
CA ALA A 230 -1.44 -28.65 27.05
C ALA A 230 -1.97 -28.77 28.49
N GLY A 231 -2.56 -27.69 29.03
CA GLY A 231 -3.13 -27.64 30.39
C GLY A 231 -4.26 -28.64 30.64
N LYS A 232 -4.89 -29.17 29.58
CA LYS A 232 -5.90 -30.24 29.70
C LYS A 232 -5.30 -31.61 30.01
N GLY A 233 -3.98 -31.79 29.91
CA GLY A 233 -3.24 -33.01 30.30
C GLY A 233 -3.56 -34.30 29.51
N THR A 234 -4.55 -34.32 28.61
CA THR A 234 -4.94 -35.53 27.88
C THR A 234 -4.07 -35.77 26.64
N MET A 235 -3.95 -37.05 26.24
CA MET A 235 -3.23 -37.48 25.03
C MET A 235 -3.69 -36.75 23.76
N ALA A 236 -5.00 -36.50 23.61
CA ALA A 236 -5.55 -35.79 22.45
C ALA A 236 -5.23 -34.28 22.51
N ALA A 237 -5.32 -33.67 23.68
CA ALA A 237 -5.07 -32.25 23.84
C ALA A 237 -3.57 -31.90 23.69
N LEU A 238 -2.65 -32.74 24.20
CA LEU A 238 -1.22 -32.59 23.99
C LEU A 238 -0.80 -32.78 22.52
N LYS A 239 -1.45 -33.68 21.77
CA LYS A 239 -1.27 -33.77 20.31
C LYS A 239 -1.67 -32.46 19.60
N ASN A 240 -2.77 -31.83 20.02
CA ASN A 240 -3.17 -30.53 19.48
C ASN A 240 -2.21 -29.40 19.92
N ALA A 241 -1.69 -29.43 21.14
CA ALA A 241 -0.65 -28.51 21.59
C ALA A 241 0.60 -28.59 20.69
N LYS A 242 1.08 -29.80 20.40
CA LYS A 242 2.21 -30.02 19.47
C LYS A 242 1.90 -29.43 18.09
N ARG A 243 0.70 -29.67 17.53
CA ARG A 243 0.26 -29.12 16.23
C ARG A 243 0.20 -27.59 16.18
N TYR A 244 -0.18 -26.93 17.28
CA TYR A 244 -0.14 -25.46 17.32
C TYR A 244 1.30 -24.92 17.36
N LEU A 245 2.21 -25.59 18.08
CA LEU A 245 3.63 -25.24 18.10
C LEU A 245 4.35 -25.55 16.78
N GLU A 246 4.01 -26.65 16.11
CA GLU A 246 4.49 -26.98 14.76
C GLU A 246 4.08 -25.91 13.74
N LYS A 247 2.84 -25.40 13.84
CA LYS A 247 2.42 -24.22 13.05
C LYS A 247 3.22 -22.97 13.42
N ALA A 248 3.49 -22.73 14.70
CA ALA A 248 4.31 -21.59 15.12
C ALA A 248 5.74 -21.66 14.58
N ALA A 249 6.33 -22.87 14.51
CA ALA A 249 7.65 -23.11 13.93
C ALA A 249 7.71 -22.90 12.40
N SER A 250 6.57 -22.88 11.70
CA SER A 250 6.50 -22.57 10.27
C SER A 250 6.44 -21.06 9.93
N LEU A 251 6.37 -20.20 10.96
CA LEU A 251 6.43 -18.74 10.79
C LEU A 251 7.88 -18.28 10.53
N LYS A 252 8.06 -17.13 9.86
CA LYS A 252 9.38 -16.49 9.71
C LYS A 252 9.75 -15.77 11.03
N LEU A 253 10.27 -16.55 11.97
CA LEU A 253 10.67 -16.17 13.33
C LEU A 253 12.13 -15.68 13.41
N ASP A 254 12.50 -15.02 14.51
CA ASP A 254 13.90 -14.80 14.87
C ASP A 254 14.54 -16.02 15.57
N GLN A 255 15.86 -15.95 15.83
CA GLN A 255 16.62 -17.07 16.40
C GLN A 255 16.19 -17.43 17.85
N ALA A 256 15.79 -16.44 18.67
CA ALA A 256 15.36 -16.66 20.05
C ALA A 256 13.94 -17.22 20.10
N GLN A 257 13.04 -16.67 19.28
CA GLN A 257 11.69 -17.21 19.06
C GLN A 257 11.74 -18.66 18.58
N THR A 258 12.57 -18.97 17.58
CA THR A 258 12.76 -20.33 17.04
C THR A 258 13.22 -21.31 18.12
N LYS A 259 14.23 -20.94 18.92
CA LYS A 259 14.72 -21.75 20.05
C LYS A 259 13.61 -22.01 21.09
N MET A 260 12.85 -20.98 21.44
CA MET A 260 11.75 -21.07 22.41
C MET A 260 10.59 -21.97 21.92
N VAL A 261 10.19 -21.86 20.65
CA VAL A 261 9.16 -22.74 20.07
C VAL A 261 9.63 -24.19 20.04
N ASN A 262 10.87 -24.46 19.61
CA ASN A 262 11.42 -25.81 19.56
C ASN A 262 11.50 -26.46 20.95
N LEU A 263 11.92 -25.72 21.99
CA LEU A 263 11.93 -26.19 23.37
C LEU A 263 10.52 -26.55 23.88
N LYS A 264 9.49 -25.77 23.50
CA LYS A 264 8.09 -26.11 23.81
C LYS A 264 7.64 -27.37 23.05
N ILE A 265 8.02 -27.55 21.77
CA ILE A 265 7.70 -28.77 21.00
C ILE A 265 8.29 -30.01 21.66
N GLU A 266 9.55 -29.95 22.10
CA GLU A 266 10.23 -31.03 22.81
C GLU A 266 9.52 -31.34 24.13
N THR A 267 9.23 -30.32 24.95
CA THR A 267 8.52 -30.46 26.22
C THR A 267 7.19 -31.18 26.06
N ILE A 268 6.35 -30.78 25.09
CA ILE A 268 5.07 -31.44 24.80
C ILE A 268 5.28 -32.88 24.29
N SER A 269 6.33 -33.13 23.51
CA SER A 269 6.67 -34.48 23.01
C SER A 269 7.04 -35.42 24.15
N ASN A 270 7.80 -34.94 25.13
CA ASN A 270 8.19 -35.69 26.32
C ASN A 270 6.97 -36.01 27.22
N LEU A 271 6.03 -35.07 27.37
CA LEU A 271 4.75 -35.33 28.05
C LEU A 271 3.89 -36.39 27.33
N ILE A 272 3.85 -36.36 26.00
CA ILE A 272 3.18 -37.40 25.19
C ILE A 272 3.84 -38.77 25.40
N ALA A 273 5.17 -38.84 25.41
CA ALA A 273 5.90 -40.08 25.67
C ALA A 273 5.63 -40.64 27.08
N ALA A 274 5.67 -39.78 28.11
CA ALA A 274 5.37 -40.15 29.49
C ALA A 274 3.94 -40.69 29.67
N LEU A 275 2.94 -40.11 29.01
CA LEU A 275 1.56 -40.61 29.05
C LEU A 275 1.39 -41.95 28.31
N LYS A 276 2.06 -42.16 27.17
CA LYS A 276 2.10 -43.48 26.50
C LYS A 276 2.68 -44.54 27.46
N ALA A 277 3.81 -44.25 28.09
CA ALA A 277 4.45 -45.15 29.04
C ALA A 277 3.56 -45.45 30.27
N LYS A 278 2.88 -44.44 30.83
CA LYS A 278 1.92 -44.63 31.93
C LYS A 278 0.74 -45.52 31.51
N LYS A 279 0.13 -45.31 30.33
CA LYS A 279 -0.96 -46.16 29.82
C LYS A 279 -0.51 -47.62 29.66
N ASN A 280 0.67 -47.84 29.06
CA ASN A 280 1.20 -49.17 28.82
C ASN A 280 1.59 -49.92 30.12
N LYS A 281 2.03 -49.21 31.16
CA LYS A 281 2.25 -49.79 32.50
C LYS A 281 0.94 -50.08 33.24
N GLY A 282 -0.08 -49.23 33.10
CA GLY A 282 -1.41 -49.45 33.69
C GLY A 282 -2.09 -50.73 33.16
N ALA A 283 -1.97 -50.99 31.86
CA ALA A 283 -2.51 -52.18 31.21
C ALA A 283 -1.78 -53.50 31.56
N LYS A 284 -0.69 -53.45 32.34
CA LYS A 284 0.12 -54.63 32.74
C LYS A 284 0.03 -54.98 34.23
N LYS A 285 -0.90 -54.42 35.01
CA LYS A 285 -1.20 -54.97 36.34
C LYS A 285 -1.93 -56.30 36.19
N PRO A 286 -1.38 -57.44 36.68
CA PRO A 286 -2.07 -58.72 36.59
C PRO A 286 -3.31 -58.74 37.48
N GLY A 287 -4.32 -59.51 37.07
CA GLY A 287 -5.50 -59.76 37.90
C GLY A 287 -5.10 -60.46 39.21
N LYS A 288 -5.68 -60.04 40.33
CA LYS A 288 -5.60 -60.83 41.57
C LYS A 288 -6.29 -62.16 41.31
N LYS A 289 -5.54 -63.26 41.28
CA LYS A 289 -6.12 -64.57 41.56
C LYS A 289 -6.66 -64.55 43.00
N LYS A 290 -7.92 -64.88 43.16
CA LYS A 290 -8.50 -65.53 44.34
C LYS A 290 -8.92 -66.93 43.89
#